data_AF-A0AB36KYG4-F1
#
_entry.id   AF-A0AB36KYG4-F1
#
_cell.length_a   1.000
_cell.length_b   1.000
_cell.length_c   1.000
_cell.angle_alpha   90.00
_cell.angle_beta   90.00
_cell.angle_gamma   90.00
#
_symmetry.space_group_name_H-M   'P 1'
#
loop_
_entity.id
_entity.type
_entity.pdbx_description
1 polymer ?
#
loop_
_entity_poly.entity_id
_entity_poly.type
_entity_poly.pdbx_seq_one_letter_code
_entity_poly.pdbx_strand_id
1 'polypeptide(L)'
;MNERVPPPATPTEEARDEIAGKVALLKCLAAKGAGVTALQYSLRMTKKDVRQLATENGVRIRSSQPMLAIRREARHDDTDVDDVVAGHAMHYSALGYTVSEIAQVLDLSLRQVWDIGKAYRFEFRQQRESDTP
;
A
#
# COMPACT_ATOMS: atom_id res chain seq x y z
N MET A 1 21.55 67.59 1.83
CA MET A 1 20.56 66.91 0.99
C MET A 1 20.63 65.43 1.36
N ASN A 2 19.60 64.90 1.99
CA ASN A 2 19.60 63.54 2.57
C ASN A 2 19.47 62.48 1.46
N GLU A 3 20.53 61.73 1.20
CA GLU A 3 20.45 60.47 0.46
C GLU A 3 19.99 59.37 1.43
N ARG A 4 18.72 58.98 1.32
CA ARG A 4 18.15 57.82 2.02
C ARG A 4 18.79 56.56 1.48
N VAL A 5 19.75 56.01 2.21
CA VAL A 5 20.21 54.62 2.04
C VAL A 5 18.99 53.72 2.31
N PRO A 6 18.57 52.84 1.37
CA PRO A 6 17.50 51.89 1.64
C PRO A 6 17.96 50.93 2.76
N PRO A 7 17.07 50.55 3.70
CA PRO A 7 17.44 49.67 4.79
C PRO A 7 17.88 48.30 4.23
N PRO A 8 18.82 47.60 4.90
CA PRO A 8 19.19 46.24 4.50
C PRO A 8 17.94 45.37 4.52
N ALA A 9 17.56 44.84 3.35
CA ALA A 9 16.48 43.90 3.21
C ALA A 9 16.67 42.78 4.23
N THR A 10 15.65 42.59 5.06
CA THR A 10 15.71 41.62 6.15
C THR A 10 15.88 40.23 5.52
N PRO A 11 16.90 39.44 5.89
CA PRO A 11 17.12 38.10 5.32
C PRO A 11 16.03 37.09 5.71
N THR A 12 14.92 37.55 6.29
CA THR A 12 13.81 36.75 6.80
C THR A 12 12.58 36.82 5.90
N GLU A 13 12.37 37.93 5.18
CA GLU A 13 11.21 38.08 4.28
C GLU A 13 11.42 37.28 2.99
N GLU A 14 12.60 37.35 2.37
CA GLU A 14 12.91 36.60 1.14
C GLU A 14 12.80 35.08 1.35
N ALA A 15 13.24 34.58 2.51
CA ALA A 15 13.11 33.18 2.86
C ALA A 15 11.65 32.73 3.05
N ARG A 16 10.80 33.61 3.59
CA ARG A 16 9.36 33.35 3.75
C ARG A 16 8.62 33.37 2.41
N ASP A 17 8.97 34.31 1.55
CA ASP A 17 8.43 34.41 0.19
C ASP A 17 8.82 33.20 -0.66
N GLU A 18 10.07 32.74 -0.52
CA GLU A 18 10.56 31.53 -1.18
C GLU A 18 9.77 30.28 -0.74
N ILE A 19 9.49 30.14 0.56
CA ILE A 19 8.69 29.02 1.08
C ILE A 19 7.25 29.10 0.56
N ALA A 20 6.64 30.29 0.55
CA ALA A 20 5.29 30.48 0.01
C ALA A 20 5.21 30.12 -1.47
N GLY A 21 6.21 30.52 -2.26
CA GLY A 21 6.36 30.16 -3.68
C GLY A 21 6.50 28.64 -3.88
N LYS A 22 7.30 27.97 -3.04
CA LYS A 22 7.43 26.51 -3.04
C LYS A 22 6.11 25.80 -2.72
N VAL A 23 5.34 26.30 -1.76
CA VAL A 23 4.02 25.74 -1.41
C VAL A 23 3.03 25.88 -2.58
N ALA A 24 3.01 27.05 -3.24
CA ALA A 24 2.16 27.28 -4.41
C ALA A 24 2.53 26.32 -5.57
N LEU A 25 3.83 26.17 -5.84
CA LEU A 25 4.33 25.25 -6.86
C LEU A 25 4.01 23.79 -6.52
N LEU A 26 4.17 23.41 -5.24
CA LEU A 26 3.85 22.07 -4.75
C LEU A 26 2.36 21.75 -4.95
N LYS A 27 1.45 22.68 -4.64
CA LYS A 27 0.00 22.52 -4.89
C LYS A 27 -0.32 22.36 -6.38
N CYS A 28 0.26 23.21 -7.23
CA CYS A 28 0.04 23.16 -8.67
C CYS A 28 0.50 21.84 -9.29
N LEU A 29 1.70 21.39 -8.93
CA LEU A 29 2.27 20.14 -9.42
C LEU A 29 1.55 18.91 -8.85
N ALA A 30 1.17 18.94 -7.57
CA ALA A 30 0.38 17.87 -6.97
C ALA A 30 -1.02 17.76 -7.59
N ALA A 31 -1.68 18.88 -7.90
CA ALA A 31 -2.96 18.89 -8.61
C ALA A 31 -2.85 18.28 -10.01
N LYS A 32 -1.69 18.41 -10.67
CA LYS A 32 -1.36 17.75 -11.95
C LYS A 32 -0.95 16.28 -11.81
N GLY A 33 -0.93 15.74 -10.59
CA GLY A 33 -0.55 14.35 -10.32
C GLY A 33 0.96 14.10 -10.26
N ALA A 34 1.78 15.14 -10.08
CA ALA A 34 3.23 14.99 -9.96
C ALA A 34 3.61 14.14 -8.73
N GLY A 35 4.47 13.15 -8.95
CA GLY A 35 5.01 12.31 -7.89
C GLY A 35 6.15 13.00 -7.10
N VAL A 36 6.54 12.40 -5.98
CA VAL A 36 7.56 12.93 -5.06
C VAL A 36 8.90 13.25 -5.75
N THR A 37 9.33 12.43 -6.72
CA THR A 37 10.60 12.66 -7.45
C THR A 37 10.55 13.90 -8.35
N ALA A 38 9.41 14.14 -9.02
CA ALA A 38 9.23 15.33 -9.83
C ALA A 38 9.19 16.60 -8.95
N LEU A 39 8.47 16.53 -7.84
CA LEU A 39 8.41 17.60 -6.85
C LEU A 39 9.77 17.91 -6.23
N GLN A 40 10.57 16.89 -5.95
CA GLN A 40 11.96 17.04 -5.46
C GLN A 40 12.79 17.90 -6.44
N TYR A 41 12.73 17.57 -7.73
CA TYR A 41 13.49 18.27 -8.76
C TYR A 41 12.98 19.69 -8.99
N SER A 42 11.66 19.89 -9.04
CA SER A 42 11.03 21.19 -9.26
C SER A 42 11.22 22.15 -8.09
N LEU A 43 11.13 21.66 -6.85
CA LEU A 43 11.22 22.48 -5.65
C LEU A 43 12.66 22.67 -5.15
N ARG A 44 13.63 21.94 -5.73
CA ARG A 44 15.03 21.88 -5.25
C ARG A 44 15.09 21.50 -3.76
N MET A 45 14.20 20.62 -3.31
CA MET A 45 14.06 20.17 -1.92
C MET A 45 14.37 18.68 -1.81
N THR A 46 14.68 18.16 -0.61
CA THR A 46 14.83 16.71 -0.43
C THR A 46 13.47 16.01 -0.42
N LYS A 47 13.44 14.68 -0.65
CA LYS A 47 12.19 13.90 -0.54
C LYS A 47 11.54 14.01 0.84
N LYS A 48 12.34 14.22 1.90
CA LYS A 48 11.82 14.40 3.26
C LYS A 48 11.13 15.76 3.38
N ASP A 49 11.80 16.82 2.93
CA ASP A 49 11.24 18.19 2.99
C ASP A 49 9.98 18.33 2.12
N VAL A 50 9.96 17.74 0.92
CA VAL A 50 8.77 17.74 0.07
C VAL A 50 7.57 17.07 0.77
N ARG A 51 7.80 15.95 1.47
CA ARG A 51 6.75 15.26 2.24
C ARG A 51 6.32 16.06 3.46
N GLN A 52 7.26 16.66 4.18
CA GLN A 52 6.98 17.51 5.32
C GLN A 52 6.14 18.72 4.88
N LEU A 53 6.60 19.45 3.86
CA LEU A 53 5.92 20.62 3.31
C LEU A 53 4.51 20.27 2.81
N ALA A 54 4.35 19.11 2.17
CA ALA A 54 3.04 18.62 1.74
C ALA A 54 2.13 18.26 2.93
N THR A 55 2.67 17.63 3.97
CA THR A 55 1.92 17.28 5.19
C THR A 55 1.46 18.53 5.94
N GLU A 56 2.37 19.50 6.12
CA GLU A 56 2.10 20.78 6.80
C GLU A 56 1.05 21.62 6.05
N ASN A 57 0.99 21.51 4.72
CA ASN A 57 0.06 22.27 3.87
C ASN A 57 -1.16 21.46 3.38
N GLY A 58 -1.36 20.24 3.90
CA GLY A 58 -2.49 19.38 3.54
C GLY A 58 -2.51 18.91 2.07
N VAL A 59 -1.38 18.91 1.39
CA VAL A 59 -1.28 18.53 -0.02
C VAL A 59 -1.04 17.04 -0.16
N ARG A 60 -1.98 16.35 -0.81
CA ARG A 60 -1.90 14.91 -1.02
C ARG A 60 -1.07 14.59 -2.26
N ILE A 61 0.24 14.40 -2.06
CA ILE A 61 1.11 13.91 -3.14
C ILE A 61 0.75 12.46 -3.43
N ARG A 62 0.46 12.13 -4.69
CA ARG A 62 0.44 10.73 -5.17
C ARG A 62 1.85 10.18 -5.07
N SER A 63 2.19 9.74 -3.88
CA SER A 63 3.39 8.95 -3.65
C SER A 63 3.08 7.60 -4.29
N SER A 64 3.74 7.25 -5.39
CA SER A 64 3.87 5.84 -5.76
C SER A 64 4.42 5.14 -4.52
N GLN A 65 3.56 4.42 -3.81
CA GLN A 65 3.93 3.78 -2.57
C GLN A 65 5.02 2.75 -2.86
N PRO A 66 6.17 2.77 -2.16
CA PRO A 66 6.77 1.52 -1.76
C PRO A 66 5.81 0.92 -0.72
N MET A 67 5.09 -0.13 -1.11
CA MET A 67 4.26 -0.95 -0.24
C MET A 67 5.13 -1.61 0.84
N LEU A 68 5.45 -0.87 1.89
CA LEU A 68 5.88 -1.42 3.18
C LEU A 68 5.00 -0.83 4.29
N ALA A 69 3.69 -0.77 4.03
CA ALA A 69 2.73 -0.88 5.10
C ALA A 69 2.55 -2.37 5.39
N ILE A 70 3.41 -2.89 6.27
CA ILE A 70 3.07 -4.03 7.12
C ILE A 70 1.94 -3.55 8.06
N ARG A 71 0.75 -3.38 7.50
CA ARG A 71 -0.54 -3.45 8.18
C ARG A 71 -1.23 -4.57 7.42
N ARG A 72 -1.10 -5.82 7.86
CA ARG A 72 -2.08 -6.43 8.77
C ARG A 72 -3.51 -6.03 8.40
N GLU A 73 -3.77 -6.13 7.11
CA GLU A 73 -5.06 -6.15 6.45
C GLU A 73 -4.76 -7.17 5.36
N ALA A 74 -4.84 -8.49 5.58
CA ALA A 74 -6.10 -9.20 5.70
C ALA A 74 -7.20 -8.66 4.75
N ARG A 75 -6.79 -7.97 3.67
CA ARG A 75 -7.39 -8.09 2.37
C ARG A 75 -7.06 -9.51 1.92
N HIS A 76 -7.81 -10.48 2.45
CA HIS A 76 -8.51 -11.35 1.53
C HIS A 76 -9.37 -10.36 0.74
N ASP A 77 -8.89 -9.77 -0.35
CA ASP A 77 -8.90 -10.43 -1.66
C ASP A 77 -10.10 -11.39 -1.63
N ASP A 78 -11.24 -10.83 -2.03
CA ASP A 78 -12.24 -11.49 -2.86
C ASP A 78 -11.52 -12.36 -3.93
N THR A 79 -10.79 -13.39 -3.51
CA THR A 79 -10.83 -14.63 -4.24
C THR A 79 -12.31 -14.98 -4.13
N ASP A 80 -13.04 -14.79 -5.22
CA ASP A 80 -14.35 -15.35 -5.47
C ASP A 80 -14.21 -16.87 -5.27
N VAL A 81 -14.20 -17.28 -4.01
CA VAL A 81 -14.10 -18.68 -3.62
C VAL A 81 -15.49 -19.21 -3.89
N ASP A 82 -15.64 -19.86 -5.03
CA ASP A 82 -16.89 -20.47 -5.43
C ASP A 82 -17.42 -21.35 -4.29
N ASP A 83 -18.58 -20.99 -3.75
CA ASP A 83 -19.23 -21.68 -2.63
C ASP A 83 -19.46 -23.17 -2.95
N VAL A 84 -19.67 -23.52 -4.22
CA VAL A 84 -19.80 -24.89 -4.70
C VAL A 84 -18.47 -25.64 -4.54
N VAL A 85 -17.36 -25.02 -4.94
CA VAL A 85 -16.01 -25.57 -4.81
C VAL A 85 -15.62 -25.72 -3.33
N ALA A 86 -15.96 -24.74 -2.49
CA ALA A 86 -15.76 -24.82 -1.05
C ALA A 86 -16.54 -25.98 -0.43
N GLY A 87 -17.81 -26.15 -0.83
CA GLY A 87 -18.66 -27.28 -0.44
C GLY A 87 -18.05 -28.63 -0.82
N HIS A 88 -17.54 -28.76 -2.05
CA HIS A 88 -16.86 -29.97 -2.50
C HIS A 88 -15.56 -30.24 -1.73
N ALA A 89 -14.73 -29.22 -1.51
CA ALA A 89 -13.50 -29.36 -0.75
C ALA A 89 -13.77 -29.86 0.68
N MET A 90 -14.74 -29.25 1.37
CA MET A 90 -15.15 -29.67 2.71
C MET A 90 -15.73 -31.08 2.72
N HIS A 91 -16.54 -31.44 1.72
CA HIS A 91 -17.08 -32.79 1.58
C HIS A 91 -15.97 -33.84 1.43
N TYR A 92 -15.01 -33.62 0.55
CA TYR A 92 -13.86 -34.52 0.40
C TYR A 92 -13.01 -34.60 1.68
N SER A 93 -12.83 -33.48 2.38
CA SER A 93 -12.15 -33.50 3.68
C SER A 93 -12.88 -34.35 4.72
N ALA A 94 -14.21 -34.33 4.74
CA ALA A 94 -15.02 -35.17 5.62
C ALA A 94 -14.91 -36.67 5.28
N LEU A 95 -14.68 -36.99 3.99
CA LEU A 95 -14.38 -38.34 3.52
C LEU A 95 -12.94 -38.79 3.84
N GLY A 96 -12.12 -37.92 4.43
CA GLY A 96 -10.74 -38.23 4.83
C GLY A 96 -9.68 -37.91 3.78
N TYR A 97 -10.04 -37.19 2.71
CA TYR A 97 -9.08 -36.75 1.71
C TYR A 97 -8.18 -35.65 2.28
N THR A 98 -6.91 -35.69 1.89
CA THR A 98 -5.91 -34.68 2.24
C THR A 98 -6.00 -33.46 1.32
N VAL A 99 -5.44 -32.33 1.74
CA VAL A 99 -5.36 -31.09 0.94
C VAL A 99 -4.81 -31.36 -0.47
N SER A 100 -3.79 -32.20 -0.59
CA SER A 100 -3.16 -32.55 -1.87
C SER A 100 -4.09 -33.35 -2.79
N GLU A 101 -4.89 -34.24 -2.23
CA GLU A 101 -5.86 -35.03 -3.00
C GLU A 101 -7.06 -34.17 -3.41
N ILE A 102 -7.54 -33.30 -2.52
CA ILE A 102 -8.61 -32.34 -2.80
C ILE A 102 -8.19 -31.38 -3.92
N ALA A 103 -6.94 -30.89 -3.87
CA ALA A 103 -6.37 -30.05 -4.91
C ALA A 103 -6.34 -30.75 -6.28
N GLN A 104 -5.94 -32.03 -6.32
CA GLN A 104 -5.93 -32.81 -7.56
C GLN A 104 -7.34 -33.10 -8.10
N VAL A 105 -8.29 -33.46 -7.23
CA VAL A 105 -9.67 -33.81 -7.63
C VAL A 105 -10.43 -32.58 -8.15
N LEU A 106 -10.19 -31.42 -7.55
CA LEU A 106 -10.86 -30.16 -7.92
C LEU A 106 -10.08 -29.33 -8.96
N ASP A 107 -8.95 -29.84 -9.46
CA ASP A 107 -8.01 -29.12 -10.34
C ASP A 107 -7.61 -27.73 -9.77
N LEU A 108 -7.38 -27.69 -8.46
CA LEU A 108 -6.98 -26.50 -7.72
C LEU A 108 -5.51 -26.58 -7.31
N SER A 109 -4.92 -25.41 -7.07
CA SER A 109 -3.65 -25.34 -6.36
C SER A 109 -3.83 -25.59 -4.86
N LEU A 110 -2.81 -26.15 -4.21
CA LEU A 110 -2.78 -26.29 -2.74
C LEU A 110 -3.11 -24.96 -2.05
N ARG A 111 -2.58 -23.85 -2.57
CA ARG A 111 -2.84 -22.50 -2.04
C ARG A 111 -4.31 -22.13 -2.09
N GLN A 112 -5.03 -22.46 -3.17
CA GLN A 112 -6.47 -22.21 -3.27
C GLN A 112 -7.25 -23.03 -2.24
N VAL A 113 -6.90 -24.30 -2.02
CA VAL A 113 -7.52 -25.12 -0.96
C VAL A 113 -7.26 -24.52 0.43
N TRP A 114 -6.06 -23.99 0.67
CA TRP A 114 -5.74 -23.26 1.90
C TRP A 114 -6.53 -21.96 2.08
N ASP A 115 -6.74 -21.23 0.98
CA ASP A 115 -7.50 -19.98 1.00
C ASP A 115 -9.00 -20.25 1.20
N ILE A 116 -9.55 -21.36 0.66
CA ILE A 116 -10.89 -21.88 0.99
C ILE A 116 -11.00 -22.14 2.50
N GLY A 117 -10.03 -22.86 3.08
CA GLY A 117 -10.06 -23.20 4.52
C GLY A 117 -10.02 -21.95 5.39
N LYS A 118 -9.20 -20.96 5.02
CA LYS A 118 -9.15 -19.66 5.72
C LYS A 118 -10.45 -18.86 5.59
N ALA A 119 -11.05 -18.81 4.40
CA ALA A 119 -12.29 -18.08 4.15
C ALA A 119 -13.45 -18.65 4.98
N TYR A 120 -13.51 -19.97 5.13
CA TYR A 120 -14.57 -20.69 5.84
C TYR A 120 -14.22 -21.07 7.28
N ARG A 121 -13.04 -20.66 7.79
CA ARG A 121 -12.48 -21.08 9.09
C ARG A 121 -12.50 -22.61 9.27
N PHE A 122 -12.21 -23.34 8.21
CA PHE A 122 -12.18 -24.79 8.16
C PHE A 122 -10.74 -25.31 8.09
N GLU A 123 -10.41 -26.30 8.91
CA GLU A 123 -9.08 -26.91 8.95
C GLU A 123 -9.04 -28.20 8.10
N PHE A 124 -8.39 -28.14 6.95
CA PHE A 124 -8.17 -29.31 6.11
C PHE A 124 -7.06 -30.21 6.65
N ARG A 125 -7.23 -31.54 6.53
CA ARG A 125 -6.19 -32.50 6.90
C ARG A 125 -5.02 -32.43 5.92
N GLN A 126 -3.84 -32.06 6.43
CA GLN A 126 -2.63 -31.93 5.63
C GLN A 126 -1.90 -33.26 5.40
N GLN A 127 -2.05 -34.21 6.31
CA GLN A 127 -1.38 -35.50 6.30
C GLN A 127 -2.44 -36.56 6.61
N ARG A 128 -2.45 -37.66 5.84
CA ARG A 128 -2.96 -38.90 6.40
C ARG A 128 -2.11 -39.13 7.62
N GLU A 129 -2.71 -39.21 8.80
CA GLU A 129 -2.04 -39.78 9.96
C GLU A 129 -1.38 -41.05 9.44
N SER A 130 -0.05 -41.03 9.37
CA SER A 130 0.76 -42.20 9.06
C SER A 130 0.61 -43.13 10.25
N ASP A 131 -0.56 -43.74 10.36
CA ASP A 131 -0.77 -44.92 11.16
C ASP A 131 -0.05 -46.03 10.38
N THR A 132 1.16 -46.32 10.82
CA THR A 132 1.89 -47.50 10.41
C THR A 132 2.24 -48.24 11.71
N PRO A 133 1.87 -49.53 11.82
CA PRO A 133 1.71 -50.28 13.07
C PRO A 133 3.00 -50.63 13.82
#